data_AF-A0A4P6XG34-F1
#
_entry.id   AF-A0A4P6XG34-F1
#
_cell.length_a   1.000
_cell.length_b   1.000
_cell.length_c   1.000
_cell.angle_alpha   90.00
_cell.angle_beta   90.00
_cell.angle_gamma   90.00
#
_symmetry.space_group_name_H-M   'P 1'
#
loop_
_entity.id
_entity.type
_entity.pdbx_description
1 polymer ?
#
loop_
_entity_poly.entity_id
_entity_poly.type
_entity_poly.pdbx_seq_one_letter_code
_entity_poly.pdbx_strand_id
1 'polypeptide(L)'
;MKTPSLTDLRFVSPVTLRAWFTSKSPSGQGNFAVVDVRDSDFVGGHIKGCYHYAAGEIYETLPELRRRLLENKIDDVVFHCALSQVRGPKSTLVFLRSLQELPKEEREKFDNLNVWVLSGGFTAWQKLYGEDQEVTVGFQADLWE
;
A
#
# COMPACT_ATOMS: atom_id res chain seq x y z
N MET A 1 -8.62 -14.07 17.98
CA MET A 1 -8.46 -12.66 17.56
C MET A 1 -9.68 -12.27 16.76
N LYS A 2 -10.11 -11.00 16.80
CA LYS A 2 -11.20 -10.51 15.92
C LYS A 2 -10.71 -10.54 14.47
N THR A 3 -11.49 -11.14 13.57
CA THR A 3 -11.21 -11.10 12.14
C THR A 3 -11.32 -9.66 11.63
N PRO A 4 -10.31 -9.13 10.91
CA PRO A 4 -10.36 -7.77 10.38
C PRO A 4 -11.53 -7.58 9.41
N SER A 5 -12.20 -6.45 9.56
CA SER A 5 -13.32 -6.00 8.74
C SER A 5 -13.05 -4.61 8.16
N LEU A 6 -13.88 -4.15 7.22
CA LEU A 6 -13.70 -2.86 6.56
C LEU A 6 -13.65 -1.68 7.54
N THR A 7 -14.39 -1.75 8.65
CA THR A 7 -14.40 -0.68 9.67
C THR A 7 -13.11 -0.64 10.50
N ASP A 8 -12.30 -1.70 10.47
CA ASP A 8 -11.01 -1.75 11.18
C ASP A 8 -9.87 -1.19 10.31
N LEU A 9 -10.11 -0.88 9.03
CA LEU A 9 -9.08 -0.36 8.13
C LEU A 9 -8.75 1.10 8.46
N ARG A 10 -7.45 1.39 8.51
CA ARG A 10 -6.93 2.75 8.64
C ARG A 10 -6.67 3.33 7.27
N PHE A 11 -6.95 4.62 7.13
CA PHE A 11 -6.77 5.34 5.88
C PHE A 11 -5.73 6.45 6.03
N VAL A 12 -4.95 6.67 4.99
CA VAL A 12 -3.98 7.77 4.88
C VAL A 12 -4.33 8.63 3.67
N SER A 13 -4.21 9.95 3.80
CA SER A 13 -4.47 10.88 2.70
C SER A 13 -3.28 10.94 1.74
N PRO A 14 -3.48 11.32 0.45
CA PRO A 14 -2.36 11.58 -0.46
C PRO A 14 -1.36 12.60 0.07
N VAL A 15 -1.85 13.67 0.70
CA VAL A 15 -1.00 14.72 1.28
C VAL A 15 -0.11 14.17 2.40
N THR A 16 -0.69 13.35 3.27
CA THR A 16 0.05 12.71 4.37
C THR A 16 1.07 11.71 3.83
N LEU A 17 0.69 10.86 2.87
CA LEU A 17 1.63 9.91 2.26
C LEU A 17 2.76 10.63 1.52
N ARG A 18 2.47 11.75 0.83
CA ARG A 18 3.52 12.55 0.22
C ARG A 18 4.50 13.08 1.26
N ALA A 19 4.01 13.60 2.38
CA ALA A 19 4.90 14.09 3.44
C ALA A 19 5.91 13.01 3.89
N TRP A 20 5.54 11.72 3.90
CA TRP A 20 6.44 10.62 4.28
C TRP A 20 7.66 10.47 3.35
N PHE A 21 7.58 10.88 2.08
CA PHE A 21 8.75 10.87 1.18
C PHE A 21 9.84 11.85 1.62
N THR A 22 9.48 12.87 2.41
CA THR A 22 10.42 13.87 2.93
C THR A 22 10.72 13.65 4.42
N SER A 23 9.68 13.42 5.22
CA SER A 23 9.77 13.34 6.68
C SER A 23 9.92 11.92 7.22
N LYS A 24 9.93 10.90 6.35
CA LYS A 24 9.77 9.49 6.70
C LYS A 24 8.37 9.17 7.27
N SER A 25 8.09 7.89 7.45
CA SER A 25 6.86 7.42 8.08
C SER A 25 6.81 7.80 9.56
N PRO A 26 5.62 7.94 10.17
CA PRO A 26 5.49 8.40 11.55
C PRO A 26 5.75 7.29 12.58
N SER A 27 5.90 6.04 12.15
CA SER A 27 6.03 4.88 13.02
C SER A 27 7.46 4.31 12.98
N GLY A 28 7.88 3.70 14.09
CA GLY A 28 9.12 2.94 14.16
C GLY A 28 10.36 3.71 13.72
N GLN A 29 11.08 3.18 12.72
CA GLN A 29 12.30 3.77 12.16
C GLN A 29 12.03 4.71 10.97
N GLY A 30 10.75 4.92 10.63
CA GLY A 30 10.31 5.79 9.56
C GLY A 30 10.30 5.12 8.17
N ASN A 31 10.45 3.80 8.10
CA ASN A 31 10.44 3.08 6.82
C ASN A 31 9.00 2.80 6.40
N PHE A 32 8.64 3.16 5.17
CA PHE A 32 7.34 2.81 4.61
C PHE A 32 7.47 2.12 3.25
N ALA A 33 6.42 1.37 2.90
CA ALA A 33 6.26 0.79 1.58
C ALA A 33 4.86 1.11 1.02
N VAL A 34 4.78 1.29 -0.29
CA VAL A 34 3.51 1.44 -1.00
C VAL A 34 3.25 0.15 -1.77
N VAL A 35 2.04 -0.40 -1.66
CA VAL A 35 1.59 -1.58 -2.39
C VAL A 35 0.48 -1.17 -3.35
N ASP A 36 0.79 -1.19 -4.63
CA ASP A 36 -0.18 -0.93 -5.69
C ASP A 36 -0.81 -2.25 -6.11
N VAL A 37 -2.14 -2.35 -5.98
CA VAL A 37 -2.90 -3.55 -6.34
C VAL A 37 -3.77 -3.36 -7.58
N ARG A 38 -3.46 -2.36 -8.42
CA ARG A 38 -4.06 -2.22 -9.76
C ARG A 38 -3.67 -3.39 -10.66
N ASP A 39 -4.53 -3.69 -11.60
CA ASP A 39 -4.34 -4.78 -12.57
C ASP A 39 -3.82 -4.14 -13.87
N SER A 40 -4.57 -4.24 -14.98
CA SER A 40 -4.23 -3.56 -16.24
C SER A 40 -4.21 -2.03 -16.14
N ASP A 41 -4.90 -1.46 -15.14
CA ASP A 41 -4.97 -0.02 -14.85
C ASP A 41 -3.76 0.51 -14.04
N PHE A 42 -2.70 -0.29 -13.91
CA PHE A 42 -1.41 0.17 -13.39
C PHE A 42 -0.69 1.13 -14.36
N VAL A 43 -0.97 1.02 -15.67
CA VAL A 43 -0.45 1.89 -16.72
C VAL A 43 -0.88 3.35 -16.49
N GLY A 44 -0.06 4.30 -16.95
CA GLY A 44 -0.33 5.74 -16.85
C GLY A 44 0.29 6.42 -15.63
N GLY A 45 1.05 5.69 -14.83
CA GLY A 45 1.86 6.22 -13.74
C GLY A 45 1.65 5.43 -12.46
N HIS A 46 2.64 5.48 -11.57
CA HIS A 46 2.58 4.83 -10.27
C HIS A 46 3.40 5.60 -9.23
N ILE A 47 3.10 5.36 -7.95
CA ILE A 47 3.84 5.96 -6.83
C ILE A 47 5.24 5.36 -6.80
N LYS A 48 6.25 6.22 -6.69
CA LYS A 48 7.67 5.83 -6.77
C LYS A 48 8.02 4.78 -5.74
N GLY A 49 8.69 3.72 -6.19
CA GLY A 49 9.16 2.64 -5.34
C GLY A 49 8.07 1.69 -4.84
N CYS A 50 6.85 1.75 -5.38
CA CYS A 50 5.78 0.84 -4.98
C CYS A 50 6.12 -0.62 -5.32
N TYR A 51 5.63 -1.54 -4.49
CA TYR A 51 5.51 -2.94 -4.84
C TYR A 51 4.20 -3.14 -5.60
N HIS A 52 4.27 -3.60 -6.83
CA HIS A 52 3.09 -3.88 -7.65
C HIS A 52 2.68 -5.35 -7.50
N TYR A 53 1.49 -5.57 -6.97
CA TYR A 53 0.88 -6.89 -6.78
C TYR A 53 -0.61 -6.83 -7.12
N ALA A 54 -0.95 -7.21 -8.35
CA ALA A 54 -2.32 -7.17 -8.87
C ALA A 54 -3.33 -7.83 -7.91
N ALA A 55 -4.50 -7.20 -7.72
CA ALA A 55 -5.50 -7.67 -6.76
C ALA A 55 -6.01 -9.08 -7.08
N GLY A 56 -6.02 -9.47 -8.37
CA GLY A 56 -6.37 -10.82 -8.79
C GLY A 56 -5.39 -11.90 -8.30
N GLU A 57 -4.14 -11.54 -8.07
CA GLU A 57 -3.04 -12.45 -7.72
C GLU A 57 -2.58 -12.27 -6.26
N ILE A 58 -3.27 -11.42 -5.49
CA ILE A 58 -2.80 -11.00 -4.16
C ILE A 58 -2.48 -12.18 -3.24
N TYR A 59 -3.29 -13.24 -3.24
CA TYR A 59 -3.09 -14.41 -2.39
C TYR A 59 -1.76 -15.13 -2.66
N GLU A 60 -1.38 -15.23 -3.93
CA GLU A 60 -0.15 -15.90 -4.38
C GLU A 60 1.09 -15.05 -4.06
N THR A 61 0.93 -13.73 -4.01
CA THR A 61 2.03 -12.78 -3.78
C THR A 61 2.27 -12.47 -2.30
N LEU A 62 1.35 -12.83 -1.40
CA LEU A 62 1.46 -12.60 0.05
C LEU A 62 2.78 -13.07 0.67
N PRO A 63 3.32 -14.28 0.38
CA PRO A 63 4.58 -14.74 0.98
C PRO A 63 5.75 -13.82 0.62
N GLU A 64 5.83 -13.41 -0.65
CA GLU A 64 6.88 -12.51 -1.14
C GLU A 64 6.72 -11.10 -0.58
N LEU A 65 5.49 -10.57 -0.54
CA LEU A 65 5.20 -9.27 0.08
C LEU A 65 5.65 -9.26 1.54
N ARG A 66 5.27 -10.27 2.34
CA ARG A 66 5.68 -10.40 3.74
C ARG A 66 7.20 -10.42 3.89
N ARG A 67 7.89 -11.22 3.06
CA ARG A 67 9.36 -11.30 3.05
C ARG A 67 9.98 -9.93 2.80
N ARG A 68 9.53 -9.20 1.78
CA ARG A 68 10.04 -7.86 1.47
C ARG A 68 9.79 -6.85 2.58
N LEU A 69 8.62 -6.89 3.22
CA LEU A 69 8.31 -5.96 4.32
C LEU A 69 9.27 -6.18 5.51
N LEU A 70 9.57 -7.44 5.84
CA LEU A 70 10.52 -7.76 6.91
C LEU A 70 11.97 -7.39 6.54
N GLU A 71 12.42 -7.76 5.34
CA GLU A 71 13.78 -7.49 4.87
C GLU A 71 14.08 -5.98 4.81
N ASN A 72 13.12 -5.20 4.32
CA ASN A 72 13.23 -3.75 4.24
C ASN A 72 12.86 -3.04 5.55
N LYS A 73 12.55 -3.80 6.62
CA LYS A 73 12.22 -3.28 7.96
C LYS A 73 11.14 -2.20 7.91
N ILE A 74 10.06 -2.49 7.18
CA ILE A 74 8.96 -1.55 6.96
C ILE A 74 8.12 -1.40 8.25
N ASP A 75 7.91 -0.15 8.66
CA ASP A 75 7.09 0.23 9.81
C ASP A 75 5.64 0.54 9.39
N ASP A 76 5.44 1.10 8.20
CA ASP A 76 4.13 1.46 7.64
C ASP A 76 3.98 0.94 6.20
N VAL A 77 2.96 0.12 5.93
CA VAL A 77 2.62 -0.33 4.57
C VAL A 77 1.29 0.27 4.12
N VAL A 78 1.29 0.88 2.94
CA VAL A 78 0.12 1.58 2.37
C VAL A 78 -0.35 0.87 1.12
N PHE A 79 -1.54 0.28 1.16
CA PHE A 79 -2.17 -0.34 0.01
C PHE A 79 -3.02 0.67 -0.76
N HIS A 80 -3.07 0.55 -2.08
CA HIS A 80 -3.99 1.33 -2.90
C HIS A 80 -4.36 0.63 -4.19
N CYS A 81 -5.48 1.04 -4.81
CA CYS A 81 -5.77 0.71 -6.21
C CYS A 81 -5.99 2.01 -7.00
N ALA A 82 -6.83 2.02 -8.04
CA ALA A 82 -7.19 3.26 -8.74
C ALA A 82 -7.96 4.24 -7.84
N LEU A 83 -9.09 3.82 -7.24
CA LEU A 83 -9.93 4.66 -6.38
C LEU A 83 -9.88 4.29 -4.90
N SER A 84 -9.28 3.15 -4.56
CA SER A 84 -9.28 2.54 -3.21
C SER A 84 -10.67 2.32 -2.59
N GLN A 85 -11.69 2.06 -3.42
CA GLN A 85 -13.05 1.76 -2.94
C GLN A 85 -13.35 0.26 -2.83
N VAL A 86 -12.66 -0.59 -3.61
CA VAL A 86 -12.91 -2.04 -3.65
C VAL A 86 -11.59 -2.83 -3.55
N ARG A 87 -10.76 -2.80 -4.60
CA ARG A 87 -9.54 -3.62 -4.69
C ARG A 87 -8.51 -3.30 -3.60
N GLY A 88 -8.28 -2.02 -3.31
CA GLY A 88 -7.39 -1.57 -2.23
C GLY A 88 -7.82 -2.14 -0.86
N PRO A 89 -8.99 -1.75 -0.33
CA PRO A 89 -9.49 -2.26 0.95
C PRO A 89 -9.57 -3.78 1.04
N LYS A 90 -10.01 -4.46 -0.02
CA LYS A 90 -10.10 -5.92 -0.06
C LYS A 90 -8.72 -6.57 0.07
N SER A 91 -7.73 -6.09 -0.70
CA SER A 91 -6.36 -6.62 -0.65
C SER A 91 -5.70 -6.38 0.70
N THR A 92 -5.97 -5.22 1.31
CA THR A 92 -5.53 -4.93 2.69
C THR A 92 -6.11 -5.91 3.70
N LEU A 93 -7.41 -6.24 3.61
CA LEU A 93 -8.03 -7.24 4.48
C LEU A 93 -7.47 -8.64 4.25
N VAL A 94 -7.21 -9.02 2.99
CA VAL A 94 -6.55 -10.29 2.65
C VAL A 94 -5.17 -10.37 3.31
N PHE A 95 -4.37 -9.32 3.19
CA PHE A 95 -3.07 -9.24 3.85
C PHE A 95 -3.18 -9.37 5.37
N LEU A 96 -4.03 -8.56 6.02
CA LEU A 96 -4.22 -8.61 7.48
C LEU A 96 -4.69 -9.98 7.99
N ARG A 97 -5.62 -10.63 7.28
CA ARG A 97 -6.10 -11.97 7.62
C ARG A 97 -5.00 -13.01 7.45
N SER A 98 -4.19 -12.90 6.40
CA SER A 98 -3.06 -13.81 6.20
C SER A 98 -2.03 -13.74 7.33
N LEU A 99 -1.85 -12.57 7.96
CA LEU A 99 -0.98 -12.44 9.13
C LEU A 99 -1.55 -13.18 10.35
N GLN A 100 -2.88 -13.22 10.51
CA GLN A 100 -3.53 -13.95 11.61
C GLN A 100 -3.42 -15.48 11.46
N GLU A 101 -3.28 -15.95 10.22
CA GLU A 101 -3.14 -17.38 9.87
C GLU A 101 -1.71 -17.90 10.06
N LEU A 102 -0.71 -17.01 10.23
CA LEU A 102 0.67 -17.40 10.47
C LEU A 102 0.87 -18.05 11.86
N PRO A 103 1.89 -18.93 12.00
CA PRO A 103 2.37 -19.36 13.31
C PRO A 103 2.72 -18.16 14.19
N LYS A 104 2.53 -18.31 15.51
CA LYS A 104 2.71 -17.21 16.48
C LYS A 104 4.08 -16.51 16.33
N GLU A 105 5.16 -17.28 16.24
CA GLU A 105 6.53 -16.77 16.11
C GLU A 105 6.78 -15.97 14.82
N GLU A 106 6.09 -16.32 13.72
CA GLU A 106 6.18 -15.56 12.47
C GLU A 106 5.29 -14.33 12.52
N ARG A 107 4.09 -14.44 13.10
CA ARG A 107 3.15 -13.34 13.25
C ARG A 107 3.72 -12.20 14.10
N GLU A 108 4.41 -12.52 15.19
CA GLU A 108 5.01 -11.54 16.10
C GLU A 108 6.02 -10.61 15.40
N LYS A 109 6.60 -11.04 14.27
CA LYS A 109 7.47 -10.19 13.43
C LYS A 109 6.74 -9.01 12.80
N PHE A 110 5.41 -9.05 12.74
CA PHE A 110 4.55 -8.01 12.16
C PHE A 110 3.77 -7.22 13.21
N ASP A 111 3.99 -7.45 14.52
CA ASP A 111 3.21 -6.79 15.58
C ASP A 111 3.37 -5.25 15.57
N ASN A 112 4.51 -4.76 15.08
CA ASN A 112 4.79 -3.32 14.95
C ASN A 112 4.46 -2.76 13.55
N LEU A 113 4.05 -3.60 12.60
CA LEU A 113 3.73 -3.16 11.24
C LEU A 113 2.37 -2.47 11.21
N ASN A 114 2.35 -1.22 10.77
CA ASN A 114 1.13 -0.49 10.54
C ASN A 114 0.64 -0.66 9.10
N VAL A 115 -0.64 -0.97 8.94
CA VAL A 115 -1.26 -1.23 7.65
C VAL A 115 -2.31 -0.15 7.38
N TRP A 116 -2.21 0.46 6.19
CA TRP A 116 -3.01 1.60 5.75
C TRP A 116 -3.60 1.37 4.36
N VAL A 117 -4.65 2.12 4.05
CA VAL A 117 -5.20 2.27 2.70
C VAL A 117 -5.06 3.72 2.26
N LEU A 118 -4.54 3.97 1.06
CA LEU A 118 -4.50 5.32 0.49
C LEU A 118 -5.90 5.75 0.06
N SER A 119 -6.43 6.80 0.70
CA SER A 119 -7.73 7.38 0.37
C SER A 119 -7.75 7.91 -1.06
N GLY A 120 -8.77 7.52 -1.83
CA GLY A 120 -8.96 7.94 -3.21
C GLY A 120 -7.99 7.30 -4.22
N GLY A 121 -7.10 6.43 -3.76
CA GLY A 121 -6.18 5.65 -4.59
C GLY A 121 -5.27 6.49 -5.49
N PHE A 122 -4.78 5.88 -6.56
CA PHE A 122 -3.91 6.56 -7.52
C PHE A 122 -4.62 7.72 -8.24
N THR A 123 -5.94 7.67 -8.42
CA THR A 123 -6.71 8.77 -9.01
C THR A 123 -6.64 10.04 -8.17
N ALA A 124 -6.70 9.93 -6.83
CA ALA A 124 -6.53 11.10 -5.97
C ALA A 124 -5.06 11.54 -5.88
N TRP A 125 -4.13 10.58 -5.90
CA TRP A 125 -2.70 10.86 -5.90
C TRP A 125 -2.27 11.65 -7.14
N GLN A 126 -2.61 11.17 -8.33
CA GLN A 126 -2.16 11.77 -9.59
C GLN A 126 -2.66 13.20 -9.77
N LYS A 127 -3.88 13.51 -9.28
CA LYS A 127 -4.43 14.88 -9.33
C LYS A 127 -3.58 15.91 -8.57
N LEU A 128 -2.85 15.46 -7.55
CA LEU A 128 -2.03 16.34 -6.70
C LEU A 128 -0.55 16.23 -7.03
N TYR A 129 -0.08 15.03 -7.38
CA TYR A 129 1.34 14.69 -7.46
C TYR A 129 1.71 13.91 -8.72
N GLY A 130 0.83 13.85 -9.73
CA GLY A 130 1.07 13.11 -10.97
C GLY A 130 2.31 13.61 -11.71
N GLU A 131 2.42 14.93 -11.87
CA GLU A 131 3.56 15.58 -12.52
C GLU A 131 4.82 15.64 -11.65
N ASP A 132 4.72 15.27 -10.37
CA ASP A 132 5.84 15.32 -9.44
C ASP A 132 6.72 14.07 -9.56
N GLN A 133 7.84 14.23 -10.29
CA GLN A 133 8.80 13.17 -10.56
C GLN A 133 9.58 12.69 -9.32
N GLU A 134 9.54 13.44 -8.21
CA GLU A 134 10.19 12.98 -6.97
C GLU A 134 9.45 11.79 -6.37
N VAL A 135 8.14 11.68 -6.62
CA VAL A 135 7.26 10.70 -5.97
C VAL A 135 6.33 9.93 -6.91
N THR A 136 6.26 10.32 -8.17
CA THR A 136 5.49 9.62 -9.21
C THR A 136 6.41 9.26 -10.37
N VAL A 137 6.28 8.04 -10.88
CA VAL A 137 7.08 7.52 -11.99
C VAL A 137 6.18 7.12 -13.15
N GLY A 138 6.60 7.44 -14.37
CA GLY A 138 5.93 7.03 -15.60
C GLY A 138 4.53 7.64 -15.78
N PHE A 139 4.28 8.82 -15.21
CA PHE A 139 3.02 9.53 -15.37
C PHE A 139 2.80 9.93 -16.82
N GLN A 140 1.60 9.64 -17.35
CA GLN A 140 1.20 9.98 -18.71
C GLN A 140 -0.09 10.79 -18.63
N ALA A 141 0.02 12.12 -18.68
CA ALA A 141 -1.11 13.03 -18.49
C ALA A 141 -2.30 12.71 -19.41
N ASP A 142 -2.04 12.35 -20.66
CA ASP A 142 -3.04 12.01 -21.68
C ASP A 142 -3.95 10.81 -21.29
N LEU A 143 -3.51 9.96 -20.35
CA LEU A 143 -4.33 8.84 -19.85
C LEU A 143 -5.26 9.23 -18.70
N TRP A 144 -5.21 10.49 -18.23
CA TRP A 144 -5.94 10.99 -17.07
C TRP A 144 -6.80 12.23 -17.35
N GLU A 145 -6.98 12.60 -18.63
CA GLU A 145 -7.91 13.65 -19.08
C GLU A 145 -9.39 13.33 -18.80
#